data_AF-V7PGA2-F1
#
_entry.id   AF-V7PGA2-F1
#
_cell.length_a   1.000
_cell.length_b   1.000
_cell.length_c   1.000
_cell.angle_alpha   90.00
_cell.angle_beta   90.00
_cell.angle_gamma   90.00
#
_symmetry.space_group_name_H-M   'P 1'
#
loop_
_entity.id
_entity.type
_entity.pdbx_description
1 polymer ?
#
loop_
_entity_poly.entity_id
_entity_poly.type
_entity_poly.pdbx_seq_one_letter_code
_entity_poly.pdbx_strand_id
1 'polypeptide(L)'
;MDIDNNIISNFYKAFKPLCEMYSAFGGITSNCKKCSKNVNQFVETYKKHNEDSNNTDNSPYRKILSTLSDDYNKLKNECKNVQDVVFPSLPEIKTTQHPVESSEDNSAQNYEQTVQKSDVTSSSSSIVSKLIQFYRYLLQH
;
A
#
# COMPACT_ATOMS: atom_id res chain seq x y z
N MET A 1 -12.93 4.79 10.56
CA MET A 1 -11.93 5.57 9.81
C MET A 1 -12.49 5.73 8.41
N ASP A 2 -13.06 6.88 8.10
CA ASP A 2 -13.62 7.14 6.78
C ASP A 2 -12.48 7.44 5.82
N ILE A 3 -12.34 6.61 4.79
CA ILE A 3 -11.44 6.90 3.68
C ILE A 3 -12.20 7.85 2.77
N ASP A 4 -11.68 9.06 2.63
CA ASP A 4 -12.19 10.05 1.68
C ASP A 4 -12.22 9.44 0.27
N ASN A 5 -13.33 9.62 -0.44
CA ASN A 5 -13.50 9.15 -1.82
C ASN A 5 -12.41 9.71 -2.76
N ASN A 6 -11.86 10.89 -2.43
CA ASN A 6 -10.71 11.47 -3.13
C ASN A 6 -9.43 10.63 -2.96
N ILE A 7 -9.21 10.06 -1.77
CA ILE A 7 -8.09 9.16 -1.49
C ILE A 7 -8.25 7.87 -2.32
N ILE A 8 -9.46 7.30 -2.37
CA ILE A 8 -9.75 6.10 -3.17
C ILE A 8 -9.48 6.36 -4.66
N SER A 9 -9.98 7.47 -5.20
CA SER A 9 -9.79 7.87 -6.60
C SER A 9 -8.30 8.07 -6.95
N ASN A 10 -7.54 8.68 -6.04
CA ASN A 10 -6.11 8.88 -6.23
C ASN A 10 -5.34 7.56 -6.21
N PHE A 11 -5.64 6.64 -5.30
CA PHE A 11 -5.03 5.32 -5.29
C PHE A 11 -5.39 4.47 -6.50
N TYR A 12 -6.61 4.60 -7.01
CA TYR A 12 -7.01 3.89 -8.24
C TYR A 12 -6.10 4.24 -9.42
N LYS A 13 -5.62 5.49 -9.51
CA LYS A 13 -4.66 5.93 -10.53
C LYS A 13 -3.29 5.25 -10.39
N ALA A 14 -2.80 5.07 -9.16
CA ALA A 14 -1.56 4.33 -8.88
C ALA A 14 -1.72 2.81 -9.10
N PHE A 15 -2.91 2.31 -8.81
CA PHE A 15 -3.25 0.90 -8.87
C PHE A 15 -3.42 0.39 -10.31
N LYS A 16 -3.98 1.22 -11.21
CA LYS A 16 -4.25 0.83 -12.60
C LYS A 16 -3.01 0.35 -13.37
N PRO A 17 -1.86 1.06 -13.37
CA PRO A 17 -0.64 0.57 -14.01
C PRO A 17 -0.17 -0.77 -13.46
N LEU A 18 -0.25 -0.98 -12.14
CA LEU A 18 0.13 -2.25 -11.50
C LEU A 18 -0.78 -3.41 -11.93
N CYS A 19 -2.10 -3.18 -11.96
CA CYS A 19 -3.04 -4.15 -12.49
C CYS A 19 -2.75 -4.52 -13.95
N GLU A 20 -2.52 -3.53 -14.80
CA GLU A 20 -2.20 -3.80 -16.21
C GLU A 20 -0.90 -4.60 -16.35
N MET A 21 0.10 -4.40 -15.48
CA MET A 21 1.29 -5.24 -15.43
C MET A 21 0.96 -6.68 -15.03
N TYR A 22 0.15 -6.88 -13.99
CA TYR A 22 -0.28 -8.23 -13.58
C TYR A 22 -1.14 -8.93 -14.65
N SER A 23 -2.04 -8.22 -15.31
CA SER A 23 -2.79 -8.74 -16.45
C SER A 23 -1.89 -9.12 -17.63
N ALA A 24 -0.84 -8.34 -17.89
CA ALA A 24 0.14 -8.66 -18.93
C ALA A 24 1.04 -9.84 -18.54
N PHE A 25 1.37 -9.96 -17.25
CA PHE A 25 2.16 -11.07 -16.68
C PHE A 25 1.41 -12.40 -16.78
N GLY A 26 0.16 -12.43 -16.32
CA GLY A 26 -0.69 -13.63 -16.36
C GLY A 26 -0.10 -14.84 -15.65
N GLY A 27 0.76 -14.64 -14.65
CA GLY A 27 1.40 -15.73 -13.89
C GLY A 27 2.55 -16.44 -14.61
N ILE A 28 3.00 -15.96 -15.76
CA ILE A 28 4.01 -16.65 -16.59
C ILE A 28 5.26 -15.78 -16.71
N THR A 29 6.41 -16.25 -16.22
CA THR A 29 7.69 -15.52 -16.25
C THR A 29 8.10 -15.05 -17.65
N SER A 30 7.82 -15.81 -18.71
CA SER A 30 8.15 -15.39 -20.09
C SER A 30 7.37 -14.15 -20.55
N ASN A 31 6.25 -13.82 -19.90
CA ASN A 31 5.46 -12.62 -20.17
C ASN A 31 6.00 -11.36 -19.47
N CYS A 32 7.04 -11.45 -18.64
CA CYS A 32 7.62 -10.29 -17.96
C CYS A 32 8.01 -9.15 -18.91
N LYS A 33 8.41 -9.46 -20.15
CA LYS A 33 8.69 -8.45 -21.19
C LYS A 33 7.48 -7.56 -21.52
N LYS A 34 6.26 -8.06 -21.32
CA LYS A 34 5.01 -7.30 -21.53
C LYS A 34 4.70 -6.36 -20.36
N CYS A 35 5.28 -6.60 -19.17
CA CYS A 35 5.06 -5.78 -17.98
C CYS A 35 5.75 -4.41 -18.11
N SER A 36 6.87 -4.34 -18.84
CA SER A 36 7.73 -3.15 -18.99
C SER A 36 6.98 -1.88 -19.42
N LYS A 37 5.86 -2.04 -20.15
CA LYS A 37 5.06 -0.91 -20.67
C LYS A 37 4.62 0.05 -19.56
N ASN A 38 4.28 -0.47 -18.39
CA ASN A 38 3.64 0.31 -17.32
C ASN A 38 4.49 0.47 -16.07
N VAL A 39 5.71 -0.09 -16.05
CA VAL A 39 6.63 -0.03 -14.91
C VAL A 39 6.94 1.42 -14.53
N ASN A 40 7.35 2.24 -15.50
CA ASN A 40 7.72 3.63 -15.21
C ASN A 40 6.51 4.45 -14.73
N GLN A 41 5.35 4.27 -15.37
CA GLN A 41 4.11 4.95 -14.97
C GLN A 41 3.71 4.60 -13.54
N PHE A 42 3.87 3.33 -13.14
CA PHE A 42 3.64 2.90 -11.77
C PHE A 42 4.60 3.59 -10.80
N VAL A 43 5.91 3.55 -11.08
CA VAL A 43 6.96 4.12 -10.20
C VAL A 43 6.75 5.64 -10.00
N GLU A 44 6.47 6.38 -11.07
CA GLU A 44 6.20 7.82 -11.00
C GLU A 44 4.96 8.13 -10.17
N THR A 45 3.88 7.39 -10.39
CA THR A 45 2.63 7.59 -9.66
C THR A 45 2.81 7.22 -8.18
N TYR A 46 3.50 6.12 -7.90
CA TYR A 46 3.87 5.71 -6.54
C TYR A 46 4.67 6.80 -5.82
N LYS A 47 5.71 7.35 -6.47
CA LYS A 47 6.52 8.43 -5.90
C LYS A 47 5.68 9.65 -5.55
N LYS A 48 4.80 10.09 -6.46
CA LYS A 48 3.89 11.21 -6.22
C LYS A 48 2.99 11.00 -5.01
N HIS A 49 2.48 9.78 -4.83
CA HIS A 49 1.67 9.44 -3.66
C HIS A 49 2.50 9.33 -2.39
N ASN A 50 3.71 8.79 -2.45
CA ASN A 50 4.58 8.68 -1.29
C ASN A 50 5.02 10.06 -0.73
N GLU A 51 4.99 11.10 -1.55
CA GLU A 51 5.29 12.49 -1.16
C GLU A 51 4.06 13.26 -0.63
N ASP A 52 2.88 12.65 -0.65
CA ASP A 52 1.63 13.25 -0.18
C ASP A 52 1.61 13.38 1.35
N SER A 53 1.23 14.57 1.85
CA SER A 53 1.14 14.88 3.27
C SER A 53 0.09 14.05 4.02
N ASN A 54 -0.81 13.38 3.31
CA ASN A 54 -1.77 12.45 3.89
C ASN A 54 -1.16 11.10 4.32
N ASN A 55 0.12 10.84 3.97
CA ASN A 55 0.84 9.63 4.33
C ASN A 55 1.39 9.67 5.77
N THR A 56 0.50 9.77 6.75
CA THR A 56 0.87 9.68 8.18
C THR A 56 0.97 8.22 8.63
N ASP A 57 1.73 7.97 9.70
CA ASP A 57 2.18 6.63 10.10
C ASP A 57 1.07 5.60 10.37
N ASN A 58 -0.16 6.06 10.65
CA ASN A 58 -1.34 5.20 10.86
C ASN A 58 -2.46 5.41 9.82
N SER A 59 -2.18 6.16 8.76
CA SER A 59 -3.18 6.45 7.73
C SER A 59 -3.57 5.19 6.94
N PRO A 60 -4.83 5.08 6.48
CA PRO A 60 -5.20 4.12 5.43
C PRO A 60 -4.33 4.26 4.18
N TYR A 61 -3.87 5.49 3.92
CA TYR A 61 -2.97 5.83 2.83
C TYR A 61 -1.68 5.02 2.87
N ARG A 62 -1.01 4.98 4.03
CA ARG A 62 0.21 4.21 4.24
C ARG A 62 -0.01 2.71 4.04
N LYS A 63 -1.12 2.16 4.55
CA LYS A 63 -1.45 0.74 4.39
C LYS A 63 -1.65 0.36 2.92
N ILE A 64 -2.31 1.22 2.15
CA ILE A 64 -2.50 1.00 0.71
C ILE A 64 -1.17 1.11 -0.03
N LEU A 65 -0.34 2.12 0.25
CA LEU A 65 1.00 2.26 -0.34
C LEU A 65 1.91 1.06 -0.02
N SER A 66 1.89 0.55 1.22
CA SER A 66 2.64 -0.64 1.60
C SER A 66 2.21 -1.85 0.78
N THR A 67 0.90 -2.07 0.64
CA THR A 67 0.36 -3.18 -0.16
C THR A 67 0.79 -3.08 -1.63
N LEU A 68 0.71 -1.88 -2.21
CA LEU A 68 1.16 -1.62 -3.58
C LEU A 68 2.66 -1.89 -3.76
N SER A 69 3.48 -1.51 -2.78
CA SER A 69 4.92 -1.76 -2.78
C SER A 69 5.22 -3.26 -2.74
N ASP A 70 4.56 -3.99 -1.84
CA ASP A 70 4.74 -5.43 -1.68
C ASP A 70 4.34 -6.18 -2.96
N ASP A 71 3.19 -5.84 -3.55
CA ASP A 71 2.72 -6.45 -4.80
C ASP A 71 3.65 -6.15 -5.98
N TYR A 72 4.16 -4.92 -6.10
CA TYR A 72 5.15 -4.57 -7.11
C TYR A 72 6.46 -5.36 -6.94
N ASN A 73 6.96 -5.45 -5.70
CA ASN A 73 8.18 -6.19 -5.40
C ASN A 73 8.04 -7.69 -5.66
N LYS A 74 6.85 -8.25 -5.41
CA LYS A 74 6.54 -9.63 -5.79
C LYS A 74 6.65 -9.83 -7.30
N LEU A 75 6.00 -8.99 -8.10
CA LEU A 75 6.08 -9.05 -9.56
C LEU A 75 7.52 -8.88 -10.07
N LYS A 76 8.26 -7.92 -9.50
CA LYS A 76 9.69 -7.72 -9.77
C LYS A 76 10.51 -8.98 -9.50
N ASN A 77 10.26 -9.68 -8.39
CA ASN A 77 10.95 -10.92 -8.05
C ASN A 77 10.61 -12.07 -9.00
N GLU A 78 9.36 -12.20 -9.45
CA GLU A 78 8.96 -13.17 -10.48
C GLU A 78 9.70 -12.91 -11.81
N CYS A 79 10.00 -11.65 -12.12
CA CYS A 79 10.66 -11.24 -13.35
C CYS A 79 12.19 -11.10 -13.26
N LYS A 80 12.82 -11.36 -12.11
CA LYS A 80 14.24 -11.03 -11.86
C LYS A 80 15.25 -11.70 -12.81
N ASN A 81 14.90 -12.85 -13.36
CA ASN A 81 15.79 -13.63 -14.24
C ASN A 81 15.54 -13.35 -15.74
N VAL A 82 14.60 -12.46 -16.06
CA VAL A 82 14.24 -12.14 -17.45
C VAL A 82 15.14 -11.02 -17.95
N GLN A 83 15.97 -11.33 -18.95
CA GLN A 83 16.80 -10.35 -19.65
C GLN A 83 15.92 -9.27 -20.30
N ASP A 84 16.45 -8.05 -20.37
CA ASP A 84 15.84 -6.87 -20.99
C ASP A 84 14.58 -6.31 -20.29
N VAL A 85 14.31 -6.74 -19.05
CA VAL A 85 13.21 -6.18 -18.23
C VAL A 85 13.80 -5.53 -17.00
N VAL A 86 13.64 -4.21 -16.89
CA VAL A 86 14.13 -3.43 -15.76
C VAL A 86 12.96 -2.97 -14.92
N PHE A 87 12.95 -3.38 -13.65
CA PHE A 87 12.03 -2.89 -12.63
C PHE A 87 12.80 -1.93 -11.70
N PRO A 88 12.63 -0.60 -11.85
CA PRO A 88 13.21 0.38 -10.95
C PRO A 88 12.80 0.09 -9.50
N SER A 89 13.67 0.44 -8.56
CA SER A 89 13.33 0.37 -7.14
C SER A 89 12.37 1.50 -6.79
N LEU A 90 11.41 1.20 -5.91
CA LEU A 90 10.53 2.21 -5.34
C LEU A 90 11.29 3.01 -4.27
N PRO A 91 10.97 4.31 -4.10
CA PRO A 91 11.47 5.06 -2.96
C PRO A 91 10.92 4.47 -1.66
N GLU A 92 11.69 4.56 -0.57
CA GLU A 92 11.20 4.20 0.75
C GLU A 92 9.98 5.03 1.14
N ILE A 93 9.03 4.41 1.83
CA ILE A 93 7.83 5.09 2.28
C ILE A 93 8.23 6.16 3.30
N LYS A 94 7.97 7.44 2.99
CA LYS A 94 8.33 8.53 3.91
C LYS A 94 7.54 8.37 5.20
N THR A 95 8.24 8.31 6.33
CA THR A 95 7.65 8.41 7.65
C THR A 95 7.65 9.87 8.06
N THR A 96 6.48 10.43 8.38
CA THR A 96 6.44 11.69 9.13
C THR A 96 6.73 11.34 10.59
N GLN A 97 8.01 11.10 10.90
CA GLN A 97 8.44 11.18 12.28
C GLN A 97 8.32 12.66 12.67
N HIS A 98 7.33 12.99 13.50
CA HIS A 98 7.56 14.12 14.39
C HIS A 98 8.87 13.82 15.12
N PRO A 99 9.82 14.77 15.23
CA PRO A 99 10.97 14.60 16.10
C PRO A 99 10.42 14.36 17.50
N VAL A 100 10.44 13.10 17.95
CA VAL A 100 10.25 12.78 19.35
C VAL A 100 11.56 13.20 19.99
N GLU A 101 11.60 14.41 20.55
CA GLU A 101 12.60 14.74 21.55
C GLU A 101 12.48 13.71 22.67
N SER A 102 13.45 12.81 22.71
CA SER A 102 13.73 11.97 23.85
C SER A 102 13.98 12.88 25.05
N SER A 103 13.08 12.87 26.02
CA SER A 103 13.43 13.18 27.41
C SER A 103 13.09 11.95 28.23
N GLU A 104 14.13 11.26 28.66
CA GLU A 104 14.10 10.23 29.68
C GLU A 104 13.71 10.88 31.02
N ASP A 105 12.65 10.39 31.68
CA ASP A 105 12.74 9.78 33.01
C ASP A 105 11.37 9.47 33.67
N ASN A 106 11.27 8.23 34.14
CA ASN A 106 10.56 7.68 35.31
C ASN A 106 9.17 8.22 35.74
N SER A 107 8.17 7.33 35.81
CA SER A 107 7.59 6.86 37.09
C SER A 107 6.41 5.89 36.86
N ALA A 108 6.15 5.11 37.89
CA ALA A 108 5.39 3.88 37.96
C ALA A 108 3.88 3.96 37.66
N GLN A 109 3.39 2.83 37.16
CA GLN A 109 2.12 2.15 37.46
C GLN A 109 0.96 3.00 38.02
N ASN A 110 -0.13 3.10 37.26
CA ASN A 110 -1.43 2.76 37.82
C ASN A 110 -2.40 2.24 36.74
N TYR A 111 -2.96 1.09 37.04
CA TYR A 111 -4.04 0.40 36.37
C TYR A 111 -5.30 0.77 37.15
N GLU A 112 -6.28 1.42 36.49
CA GLU A 112 -7.69 1.31 36.90
C GLU A 112 -8.63 1.69 35.74
N GLN A 113 -9.14 0.64 35.11
CA GLN A 113 -10.49 0.40 34.64
C GLN A 113 -11.51 1.55 34.66
N THR A 114 -12.10 1.86 33.50
CA THR A 114 -13.55 2.07 33.40
C THR A 114 -14.11 1.48 32.11
N VAL A 115 -15.01 0.52 32.29
CA VAL A 115 -15.86 -0.09 31.27
C VAL A 115 -16.91 0.94 30.84
N GLN A 116 -16.99 1.25 29.55
CA GLN A 116 -18.29 1.55 28.93
C GLN A 116 -18.44 0.75 27.65
N LYS A 117 -19.33 -0.24 27.77
CA LYS A 117 -19.91 -1.02 26.70
C LYS A 117 -20.79 -0.08 25.87
N SER A 118 -20.40 0.16 24.63
CA SER A 118 -21.34 0.60 23.59
C SER A 118 -21.25 -0.38 22.43
N ASP A 119 -22.24 -1.27 22.39
CA ASP A 119 -22.58 -2.00 21.19
C ASP A 119 -23.07 -0.97 20.16
N VAL A 120 -22.14 -0.44 19.37
CA VAL A 120 -22.45 0.28 18.14
C VAL A 120 -21.69 -0.40 17.02
N THR A 121 -22.42 -1.23 16.30
CA THR A 121 -22.10 -1.74 14.97
C THR A 121 -21.55 -0.61 14.10
N SER A 122 -20.22 -0.47 13.99
CA SER A 122 -19.63 0.40 12.98
C SER A 122 -19.08 -0.48 11.87
N SER A 123 -19.91 -0.67 10.84
CA SER A 123 -19.64 -1.31 9.55
C SER A 123 -18.45 -0.74 8.76
N SER A 124 -17.60 0.08 9.38
CA SER A 124 -16.44 0.73 8.79
C SER A 124 -15.26 -0.22 8.51
N SER A 125 -15.30 -1.46 9.03
CA SER A 125 -14.34 -2.52 8.69
C SER A 125 -14.63 -3.23 7.35
N SER A 126 -15.73 -2.93 6.65
CA SER A 126 -16.15 -3.74 5.51
C SER A 126 -15.46 -3.38 4.19
N ILE A 127 -15.29 -2.09 3.86
CA ILE A 127 -14.88 -1.69 2.50
C ILE A 127 -13.39 -1.93 2.24
N VAL A 128 -12.52 -1.54 3.17
CA VAL A 128 -11.06 -1.73 3.01
C VAL A 128 -10.70 -3.21 3.01
N SER A 129 -11.27 -3.97 3.95
CA SER A 129 -11.08 -5.42 4.00
C SER A 129 -11.67 -6.11 2.77
N LYS A 130 -12.78 -5.63 2.21
CA LYS A 130 -13.35 -6.13 0.95
C LYS A 130 -12.48 -5.77 -0.26
N LEU A 131 -11.93 -4.56 -0.33
CA LEU A 131 -11.00 -4.16 -1.40
C LEU A 131 -9.73 -5.01 -1.35
N ILE A 132 -9.13 -5.18 -0.18
CA ILE A 132 -7.95 -6.05 0.00
C ILE A 132 -8.27 -7.50 -0.37
N GLN A 133 -9.43 -8.02 0.05
CA GLN A 133 -9.85 -9.39 -0.31
C GLN A 133 -10.14 -9.53 -1.81
N PHE A 134 -10.81 -8.55 -2.42
CA PHE A 134 -11.06 -8.50 -3.85
C PHE A 134 -9.74 -8.43 -4.63
N TYR A 135 -8.76 -7.67 -4.15
CA TYR A 135 -7.43 -7.62 -4.75
C TYR A 135 -6.67 -8.94 -4.62
N ARG A 136 -6.71 -9.58 -3.46
CA ARG A 136 -6.13 -10.92 -3.29
C ARG A 136 -6.78 -11.95 -4.22
N TYR A 137 -8.09 -11.85 -4.43
CA TYR A 137 -8.82 -12.70 -5.35
C TYR A 137 -8.40 -12.49 -6.81
N LEU A 138 -8.26 -11.24 -7.26
CA LEU A 138 -7.81 -10.91 -8.61
C LEU A 138 -6.37 -11.36 -8.90
N LEU A 139 -5.54 -11.58 -7.87
CA LEU A 139 -4.17 -12.07 -8.02
C LEU A 139 -4.05 -13.61 -8.05
N GLN A 140 -5.14 -14.34 -7.82
CA GLN A 140 -5.18 -15.81 -7.79
C GLN A 140 -5.73 -16.44 -9.08
N HIS A 141 -6.14 -15.63 -10.06
CA HIS A 141 -6.70 -16.05 -11.35
C HIS A 141 -6.04 -15.27 -12.49
#